data_AF-A0A0F9FXC0-F1
#
_entry.id   AF-A0A0F9FXC0-F1
#
_cell.length_a   1.000
_cell.length_b   1.000
_cell.length_c   1.000
_cell.angle_alpha   90.00
_cell.angle_beta   90.00
_cell.angle_gamma   90.00
#
_symmetry.space_group_name_H-M   'P 1'
#
loop_
_entity.id
_entity.type
_entity.pdbx_description
1 polymer ?
#
loop_
_entity_poly.entity_id
_entity_poly.type
_entity_poly.pdbx_seq_one_letter_code
_entity_poly.pdbx_strand_id
1 'polypeptide(L)'
;EGDIDLEGLGRDLEIAKSDLVLAEEEIGSLSAKRTQLARRSEASQKAFEQEGGSIALSRDTLSEELKRVETDLTKQTNALKSLVNGVAPFALAPKLLSRFSSDVEQARGQQSAPAIEAFVSSFQEAVCKEDASWTKAHFARLRDFADSRQSSGPKMTLSTEPDWVMAKLAQVADERVKMATLAAQLAELQKQRTILKDQLKNFRPGAASGAFEDLKKAEFELGAVETELNRKHAEATQARARVERLERELRKSQDAVFALAKAEEKRDLATRAQAALNDYEERIVELRLASLSKHFIDAFGGLVTRKSLVRDVIVDPNTFQLKLLGEEGREITPSELSAGERQLFAISMLWALGRTSGRELPMIIDTPLSRLDRQHRTNLMANYVPRSSAQVIMLCTDTELTPDLSDIITPYVSRRFEIGAVGGGQRTEITVLDPEQDAQVLETTDAH
;
A
#
# COMPACT_ATOMS: atom_id res chain seq x y z
N GLU A 1 -26.83 3.16 22.04
CA GLU A 1 -25.71 3.54 21.18
C GLU A 1 -24.43 3.29 21.93
N GLY A 2 -23.41 2.74 21.29
CA GLY A 2 -22.17 2.36 21.96
C GLY A 2 -21.49 3.60 22.52
N ASP A 3 -21.27 3.61 23.83
CA ASP A 3 -20.50 4.64 24.51
C ASP A 3 -19.10 4.66 23.87
N ILE A 4 -18.77 5.76 23.19
CA ILE A 4 -17.47 5.89 22.53
C ILE A 4 -16.46 6.19 23.63
N ASP A 5 -15.78 5.15 24.12
CA ASP A 5 -14.79 5.24 25.19
C ASP A 5 -13.50 5.94 24.70
N LEU A 6 -13.57 7.26 24.61
CA LEU A 6 -12.43 8.12 24.26
C LEU A 6 -11.31 8.03 25.29
N GLU A 7 -11.65 7.85 26.57
CA GLU A 7 -10.67 7.72 27.65
C GLU A 7 -9.93 6.38 27.59
N GLY A 8 -10.62 5.29 27.24
CA GLY A 8 -10.01 3.99 26.98
C GLY A 8 -9.05 4.03 25.79
N LEU A 9 -9.49 4.58 24.66
CA LEU A 9 -8.64 4.75 23.47
C LEU A 9 -7.43 5.66 23.76
N GLY A 10 -7.61 6.71 24.56
CA GLY A 10 -6.53 7.60 24.98
C GLY A 10 -5.49 6.88 25.86
N ARG A 11 -5.95 6.10 26.84
CA ARG A 11 -5.09 5.28 27.71
C ARG A 11 -4.32 4.22 26.91
N ASP A 12 -5.00 3.51 26.02
CA ASP A 12 -4.37 2.50 25.16
C ASP A 12 -3.31 3.10 24.23
N LEU A 13 -3.57 4.32 23.72
CA LEU A 13 -2.62 5.06 22.90
C LEU A 13 -1.38 5.48 23.70
N GLU A 14 -1.57 5.95 24.93
CA GLU A 14 -0.47 6.35 25.81
C GLU A 14 0.42 5.15 26.18
N ILE A 15 -0.19 4.01 26.51
CA ILE A 15 0.52 2.75 26.75
C ILE A 15 1.32 2.35 25.50
N ALA A 16 0.69 2.35 24.32
CA ALA A 16 1.37 1.97 23.08
C ALA A 16 2.52 2.91 22.72
N LYS A 17 2.40 4.22 23.03
CA LYS A 17 3.49 5.20 22.87
C LYS A 17 4.63 4.92 23.84
N SER A 18 4.33 4.61 25.10
CA SER A 18 5.33 4.24 26.10
C SER A 18 6.09 2.97 25.68
N ASP A 19 5.38 1.93 25.24
CA ASP A 19 5.99 0.68 24.75
C ASP A 19 6.93 0.93 23.56
N LEU A 20 6.53 1.83 22.64
CA LEU A 20 7.37 2.22 21.51
C LEU A 20 8.65 2.90 21.96
N VAL A 21 8.56 3.88 22.88
CA VAL A 21 9.73 4.60 23.40
C VAL A 21 10.71 3.63 24.06
N LEU A 22 10.21 2.71 24.89
CA LEU A 22 11.04 1.68 25.52
C LEU A 22 11.74 0.78 24.49
N ALA A 23 11.03 0.34 23.45
CA ALA A 23 11.63 -0.45 22.38
C ALA A 23 12.71 0.32 21.61
N GLU A 24 12.51 1.62 21.36
CA GLU A 24 13.48 2.48 20.69
C GLU A 24 14.74 2.74 21.54
N GLU A 25 14.59 2.92 22.86
CA GLU A 25 15.71 3.02 23.79
C GLU A 25 16.53 1.72 23.84
N GLU A 26 15.87 0.57 23.90
CA GLU A 26 16.52 -0.74 23.87
C GLU A 26 17.28 -0.95 22.56
N ILE A 27 16.70 -0.59 21.40
CA ILE A 27 17.38 -0.59 20.10
C ILE A 27 18.63 0.29 20.14
N GLY A 28 18.54 1.49 20.72
CA GLY A 28 19.67 2.40 20.87
C GLY A 28 20.81 1.76 21.67
N SER A 29 20.49 1.13 22.80
CA SER A 29 21.46 0.44 23.65
C SER A 29 22.13 -0.76 22.95
N LEU A 30 21.33 -1.59 22.24
CA LEU A 30 21.82 -2.75 21.51
C LEU A 30 22.65 -2.34 20.29
N SER A 31 22.31 -1.25 19.60
CA SER A 31 23.07 -0.71 18.48
C SER A 31 24.46 -0.21 18.91
N ALA A 32 24.55 0.44 20.08
CA ALA A 32 25.81 0.82 20.68
C ALA A 32 26.67 -0.42 21.00
N LYS A 33 26.06 -1.43 21.64
CA LYS A 33 26.71 -2.71 21.95
C LYS A 33 27.18 -3.45 20.69
N ARG A 34 26.36 -3.51 19.64
CA ARG A 34 26.72 -4.07 18.32
C ARG A 34 27.95 -3.36 17.75
N THR A 35 27.98 -2.03 17.81
CA THR A 35 29.12 -1.25 17.31
C THR A 35 30.41 -1.55 18.05
N GLN A 36 30.34 -1.71 19.37
CA GLN A 36 31.50 -2.12 20.18
C GLN A 36 31.97 -3.54 19.83
N LEU A 37 31.06 -4.50 19.71
CA LEU A 37 31.38 -5.89 19.37
C LEU A 37 31.91 -6.03 17.93
N ALA A 38 31.37 -5.26 16.98
CA ALA A 38 31.87 -5.22 15.61
C ALA A 38 33.33 -4.77 15.55
N ARG A 39 33.69 -3.71 16.31
CA ARG A 39 35.09 -3.27 16.42
C ARG A 39 35.99 -4.34 17.06
N ARG A 40 35.48 -5.05 18.07
CA ARG A 40 36.22 -6.17 18.70
C ARG A 40 36.43 -7.32 17.71
N SER A 41 35.40 -7.70 16.95
CA SER A 41 35.48 -8.73 15.93
C SER A 41 36.51 -8.37 14.85
N GLU A 42 36.46 -7.13 14.33
CA GLU A 42 37.43 -6.63 13.34
C GLU A 42 38.87 -6.65 13.88
N ALA A 43 39.07 -6.28 15.15
CA ALA A 43 40.38 -6.35 15.79
C ALA A 43 40.88 -7.79 15.94
N SER A 44 40.02 -8.72 16.38
CA SER A 44 40.35 -10.15 16.47
C SER A 44 40.64 -10.76 15.09
N GLN A 45 39.91 -10.34 14.05
CA GLN A 45 40.13 -10.80 12.68
C GLN A 45 41.49 -10.35 12.16
N LYS A 46 41.85 -9.08 12.36
CA LYS A 46 43.20 -8.57 12.01
C LYS A 46 44.31 -9.32 12.75
N ALA A 47 44.11 -9.64 14.04
CA ALA A 47 45.07 -10.43 14.81
C ALA A 47 45.21 -11.86 14.24
N PHE A 48 44.10 -12.52 13.92
CA PHE A 48 44.10 -13.85 13.29
C PHE A 48 44.79 -13.86 11.92
N GLU A 49 44.57 -12.83 11.11
CA GLU A 49 45.24 -12.66 9.81
C GLU A 49 46.75 -12.42 9.96
N GLN A 50 47.16 -11.57 10.90
CA GLN A 50 48.57 -11.29 11.21
C GLN A 50 49.33 -12.52 11.71
N GLU A 51 48.65 -13.41 12.44
CA GLU A 51 49.23 -14.66 12.95
C GLU A 51 49.23 -15.81 11.93
N GLY A 52 48.79 -15.55 10.68
CA GLY A 52 48.85 -16.51 9.58
C GLY A 52 47.69 -17.51 9.58
N GLY A 53 46.51 -17.13 10.07
CA GLY A 53 45.32 -17.97 10.15
C GLY A 53 44.88 -18.62 8.84
N SER A 54 45.02 -17.93 7.69
CA SER A 54 44.78 -18.51 6.35
C SER A 54 45.75 -19.65 6.00
N ILE A 55 46.94 -19.62 6.61
CA ILE A 55 48.01 -20.58 6.40
C ILE A 55 47.88 -21.78 7.36
N ALA A 56 47.18 -21.62 8.50
CA ALA A 56 46.86 -22.73 9.41
C ALA A 56 45.95 -23.78 8.75
N LEU A 57 44.92 -23.34 8.00
CA LEU A 57 44.12 -24.23 7.14
C LEU A 57 44.96 -24.90 6.05
N SER A 58 45.98 -24.21 5.55
CA SER A 58 46.91 -24.75 4.54
C SER A 58 47.91 -25.75 5.13
N ARG A 59 48.10 -25.81 6.46
CA ARG A 59 49.02 -26.75 7.10
C ARG A 59 48.52 -28.19 7.02
N ASP A 60 47.24 -28.41 7.25
CA ASP A 60 46.68 -29.77 7.22
C ASP A 60 46.76 -30.35 5.81
N THR A 61 46.47 -29.54 4.78
CA THR A 61 46.64 -29.93 3.38
C THR A 61 48.10 -30.19 3.03
N LEU A 62 49.03 -29.31 3.43
CA LEU A 62 50.47 -29.50 3.20
C LEU A 62 51.03 -30.73 3.95
N SER A 63 50.51 -31.02 5.14
CA SER A 63 50.90 -32.22 5.90
C SER A 63 50.37 -33.50 5.27
N GLU A 64 49.18 -33.49 4.68
CA GLU A 64 48.65 -34.62 3.91
C GLU A 64 49.44 -34.85 2.62
N GLU A 65 49.76 -33.79 1.88
CA GLU A 65 50.60 -33.87 0.68
C GLU A 65 52.00 -34.41 1.00
N LEU A 66 52.61 -33.95 2.10
CA LEU A 66 53.91 -34.47 2.54
C LEU A 66 53.84 -35.97 2.84
N LYS A 67 52.78 -36.44 3.51
CA LYS A 67 52.57 -37.88 3.76
C LYS A 67 52.45 -38.66 2.45
N ARG A 68 51.72 -38.14 1.46
CA ARG A 68 51.58 -38.78 0.13
C ARG A 68 52.93 -38.89 -0.57
N VAL A 69 53.69 -37.79 -0.63
CA VAL A 69 55.04 -37.78 -1.22
C VAL A 69 55.99 -38.75 -0.52
N GLU A 70 55.93 -38.85 0.81
CA GLU A 70 56.72 -39.83 1.58
C GLU A 70 56.31 -41.28 1.26
N THR A 71 55.01 -41.57 1.13
CA THR A 71 54.54 -42.90 0.70
C THR A 71 55.01 -43.25 -0.72
N ASP A 72 54.93 -42.31 -1.66
CA ASP A 72 55.38 -42.54 -3.03
C ASP A 72 56.91 -42.72 -3.11
N LEU A 73 57.68 -41.96 -2.33
CA LEU A 73 59.13 -42.16 -2.20
C LEU A 73 59.45 -43.57 -1.73
N THR A 74 58.75 -44.09 -0.71
CA THR A 74 58.99 -45.46 -0.22
C THR A 74 58.63 -46.50 -1.28
N LYS A 75 57.52 -46.32 -2.01
CA LYS A 75 57.09 -47.21 -3.10
C LYS A 75 58.11 -47.25 -4.24
N GLN A 76 58.54 -46.09 -4.73
CA GLN A 76 59.52 -46.00 -5.82
C GLN A 76 60.92 -46.47 -5.39
N THR A 77 61.30 -46.24 -4.12
CA THR A 77 62.55 -46.78 -3.56
C THR A 77 62.52 -48.31 -3.52
N ASN A 78 61.38 -48.92 -3.17
CA ASN A 78 61.23 -50.37 -3.20
C ASN A 78 61.22 -50.93 -4.63
N ALA A 79 60.65 -50.22 -5.61
CA ALA A 79 60.73 -50.58 -7.02
C ALA A 79 62.19 -50.55 -7.53
N LEU A 80 62.96 -49.54 -7.14
CA LEU A 80 64.39 -49.47 -7.45
C LEU A 80 65.17 -50.64 -6.83
N LYS A 81 64.92 -50.95 -5.55
CA LYS A 81 65.53 -52.13 -4.88
C LYS A 81 65.23 -53.43 -5.63
N SER A 82 63.99 -53.59 -6.11
CA SER A 82 63.62 -54.78 -6.87
C SER A 82 64.35 -54.90 -8.20
N LEU A 83 64.59 -53.80 -8.91
CA LEU A 83 65.38 -53.80 -10.14
C LEU A 83 66.86 -54.08 -9.86
N VAL A 84 67.41 -53.50 -8.80
CA VAL A 84 68.81 -53.72 -8.39
C VAL A 84 69.05 -55.17 -7.96
N ASN A 85 68.05 -55.86 -7.40
CA ASN A 85 68.11 -57.29 -7.12
C ASN A 85 67.98 -58.18 -8.38
N GLY A 86 67.72 -57.59 -9.55
CA GLY A 86 67.58 -58.24 -10.85
C GLY A 86 68.86 -58.19 -11.69
N VAL A 87 68.70 -58.03 -13.02
CA VAL A 87 69.85 -57.95 -13.94
C VAL A 87 70.34 -56.51 -14.16
N ALA A 88 69.65 -55.53 -13.60
CA ALA A 88 69.95 -54.11 -13.73
C ALA A 88 71.39 -53.71 -13.34
N PRO A 89 72.04 -54.28 -12.30
CA PRO A 89 73.44 -53.96 -11.97
C PRO A 89 74.40 -54.26 -13.12
N PHE A 90 74.12 -55.26 -13.94
CA PHE A 90 74.97 -55.60 -15.08
C PHE A 90 74.96 -54.51 -16.17
N ALA A 91 73.95 -53.62 -16.18
CA ALA A 91 73.94 -52.45 -17.06
C ALA A 91 75.11 -51.49 -16.83
N LEU A 92 75.76 -51.55 -15.65
CA LEU A 92 76.94 -50.75 -15.31
C LEU A 92 78.21 -51.21 -16.02
N ALA A 93 78.22 -52.42 -16.59
CA ALA A 93 79.40 -53.02 -17.23
C ALA A 93 79.13 -53.47 -18.68
N PRO A 94 78.70 -52.57 -19.58
CA PRO A 94 78.29 -52.94 -20.95
C PRO A 94 79.42 -53.58 -21.76
N LYS A 95 80.68 -53.15 -21.55
CA LYS A 95 81.86 -53.72 -22.21
C LYS A 95 82.15 -55.15 -21.76
N LEU A 96 81.88 -55.47 -20.49
CA LEU A 96 82.04 -56.83 -19.98
C LEU A 96 80.94 -57.74 -20.52
N LEU A 97 79.70 -57.24 -20.60
CA LEU A 97 78.58 -57.98 -21.19
C LEU A 97 78.77 -58.25 -22.69
N SER A 98 79.25 -57.27 -23.45
CA SER A 98 79.51 -57.47 -24.89
C SER A 98 80.64 -58.48 -25.12
N ARG A 99 81.67 -58.44 -24.28
CA ARG A 99 82.77 -59.42 -24.32
C ARG A 99 82.28 -60.81 -23.94
N PHE A 100 81.53 -60.93 -22.84
CA PHE A 100 80.94 -62.20 -22.40
C PHE A 100 80.04 -62.81 -23.47
N SER A 101 79.17 -62.02 -24.10
CA SER A 101 78.31 -62.47 -25.20
C SER A 101 79.14 -62.98 -26.39
N SER A 102 80.18 -62.22 -26.78
CA SER A 102 81.09 -62.61 -27.86
C SER A 102 81.84 -63.90 -27.52
N ASP A 103 82.35 -64.02 -26.30
CA ASP A 103 83.11 -65.17 -25.83
C ASP A 103 82.21 -66.43 -25.76
N VAL A 104 80.93 -66.28 -25.38
CA VAL A 104 79.94 -67.36 -25.38
C VAL A 104 79.59 -67.81 -26.79
N GLU A 105 79.36 -66.88 -27.72
CA GLU A 105 79.06 -67.21 -29.12
C GLU A 105 80.27 -67.88 -29.79
N GLN A 106 81.48 -67.44 -29.45
CA GLN A 106 82.72 -68.05 -29.88
C GLN A 106 82.84 -69.49 -29.38
N ALA A 107 82.59 -69.72 -28.09
CA ALA A 107 82.61 -71.05 -27.49
C ALA A 107 81.53 -71.98 -28.09
N ARG A 108 80.33 -71.44 -28.40
CA ARG A 108 79.27 -72.17 -29.10
C ARG A 108 79.68 -72.61 -30.50
N GLY A 109 80.34 -71.72 -31.25
CA GLY A 109 80.92 -72.05 -32.56
C GLY A 109 81.97 -73.17 -32.46
N GLN A 110 82.83 -73.14 -31.44
CA GLN A 110 83.84 -74.17 -31.21
C GLN A 110 83.25 -75.52 -30.76
N GLN A 111 82.20 -75.53 -29.92
CA GLN A 111 81.55 -76.77 -29.48
C GLN A 111 80.69 -77.43 -30.57
N SER A 112 80.09 -76.64 -31.46
CA SER A 112 79.32 -77.16 -32.59
C SER A 112 80.19 -77.66 -33.74
N ALA A 113 81.45 -77.18 -33.84
CA ALA A 113 82.39 -77.59 -34.88
C ALA A 113 82.57 -79.11 -35.05
N PRO A 114 82.88 -79.91 -34.00
CA PRO A 114 83.00 -81.36 -34.15
C PRO A 114 81.69 -82.05 -34.53
N ALA A 115 80.54 -81.53 -34.09
CA ALA A 115 79.23 -82.06 -34.49
C ALA A 115 78.93 -81.75 -35.97
N ILE A 116 79.29 -80.57 -36.46
CA ILE A 116 79.18 -80.18 -37.87
C ILE A 116 80.14 -81.00 -38.73
N GLU A 117 81.38 -81.22 -38.28
CA GLU A 117 82.37 -82.04 -38.99
C GLU A 117 81.93 -83.51 -39.07
N ALA A 118 81.40 -84.06 -37.96
CA ALA A 118 80.82 -85.40 -37.94
C ALA A 118 79.59 -85.51 -38.88
N PHE A 119 78.75 -84.48 -38.93
CA PHE A 119 77.62 -84.40 -39.86
C PHE A 119 78.08 -84.30 -41.32
N VAL A 120 79.06 -83.45 -41.63
CA VAL A 120 79.59 -83.31 -43.00
C VAL A 120 80.25 -84.61 -43.45
N SER A 121 80.93 -85.32 -42.55
CA SER A 121 81.55 -86.61 -42.84
C SER A 121 80.52 -87.71 -43.08
N SER A 122 79.49 -87.82 -42.23
CA SER A 122 78.40 -88.79 -42.43
C SER A 122 77.56 -88.48 -43.67
N PHE A 123 77.31 -87.20 -43.94
CA PHE A 123 76.62 -86.74 -45.15
C PHE A 123 77.42 -87.06 -46.41
N GLN A 124 78.75 -86.88 -46.37
CA GLN A 124 79.63 -87.27 -47.48
C GLN A 124 79.60 -88.77 -47.75
N GLU A 125 79.63 -89.61 -46.71
CA GLU A 125 79.56 -91.06 -46.87
C GLU A 125 78.22 -91.54 -47.45
N ALA A 126 77.11 -90.91 -47.05
CA ALA A 126 75.77 -91.23 -47.53
C ALA A 126 75.58 -90.80 -49.01
N VAL A 127 75.94 -89.56 -49.35
CA VAL A 127 75.62 -88.98 -50.67
C VAL A 127 76.59 -89.41 -51.75
N CYS A 128 77.89 -89.64 -51.44
CA CYS A 128 78.86 -90.12 -52.45
C CYS A 128 78.53 -91.48 -53.07
N LYS A 129 77.56 -92.23 -52.51
CA LYS A 129 77.11 -93.51 -53.07
C LYS A 129 75.96 -93.38 -54.06
N GLU A 130 75.15 -92.32 -53.97
CA GLU A 130 73.84 -92.26 -54.67
C GLU A 130 73.71 -91.11 -55.68
N ASP A 131 74.47 -90.00 -55.54
CA ASP A 131 74.25 -88.80 -56.36
C ASP A 131 75.55 -88.25 -56.98
N ALA A 132 75.64 -88.29 -58.32
CA ALA A 132 76.82 -87.85 -59.07
C ALA A 132 76.98 -86.32 -59.14
N SER A 133 75.98 -85.55 -58.68
CA SER A 133 76.01 -84.08 -58.65
C SER A 133 76.94 -83.51 -57.56
N TRP A 134 77.27 -84.32 -56.54
CA TRP A 134 78.12 -83.91 -55.43
C TRP A 134 79.58 -84.34 -55.63
N THR A 135 80.43 -83.39 -56.04
CA THR A 135 81.87 -83.62 -56.20
C THR A 135 82.64 -83.35 -54.92
N LYS A 136 83.87 -83.89 -54.83
CA LYS A 136 84.80 -83.64 -53.70
C LYS A 136 85.03 -82.15 -53.44
N ALA A 137 84.90 -81.30 -54.46
CA ALA A 137 85.02 -79.85 -54.32
C ALA A 137 83.86 -79.22 -53.52
N HIS A 138 82.64 -79.77 -53.57
CA HIS A 138 81.51 -79.28 -52.79
C HIS A 138 81.67 -79.59 -51.30
N PHE A 139 82.16 -80.78 -50.96
CA PHE A 139 82.47 -81.14 -49.57
C PHE A 139 83.69 -80.38 -49.02
N ALA A 140 84.67 -80.07 -49.87
CA ALA A 140 85.77 -79.17 -49.51
C ALA A 140 85.23 -77.78 -49.15
N ARG A 141 84.32 -77.20 -49.94
CA ARG A 141 83.68 -75.92 -49.61
C ARG A 141 82.83 -75.96 -48.34
N LEU A 142 82.16 -77.07 -48.05
CA LEU A 142 81.41 -77.24 -46.79
C LEU A 142 82.35 -77.31 -45.58
N ARG A 143 83.50 -77.99 -45.71
CA ARG A 143 84.53 -78.01 -44.67
C ARG A 143 85.19 -76.64 -44.53
N ASP A 144 85.52 -75.97 -45.62
CA ASP A 144 86.03 -74.59 -45.58
C ASP A 144 85.03 -73.64 -44.92
N PHE A 145 83.72 -73.81 -45.16
CA PHE A 145 82.68 -73.04 -44.48
C PHE A 145 82.60 -73.37 -42.98
N ALA A 146 82.66 -74.65 -42.60
CA ALA A 146 82.68 -75.07 -41.20
C ALA A 146 83.92 -74.54 -40.47
N ASP A 147 85.09 -74.60 -41.12
CA ASP A 147 86.37 -74.08 -40.60
C ASP A 147 86.38 -72.56 -40.56
N SER A 148 85.72 -71.86 -41.50
CA SER A 148 85.58 -70.40 -41.45
C SER A 148 84.77 -69.91 -40.25
N ARG A 149 83.92 -70.77 -39.67
CA ARG A 149 83.20 -70.50 -38.41
C ARG A 149 84.02 -70.88 -37.17
N GLN A 150 85.13 -71.60 -37.33
CA GLN A 150 86.07 -71.84 -36.24
C GLN A 150 86.95 -70.62 -36.06
N SER A 151 86.77 -69.93 -34.95
CA SER A 151 87.62 -68.81 -34.57
C SER A 151 88.98 -69.31 -34.04
N SER A 152 90.07 -68.66 -34.46
CA SER A 152 91.46 -68.97 -34.04
C SER A 152 91.80 -68.53 -32.61
N GLY A 153 90.84 -68.59 -31.69
CA GLY A 153 91.02 -68.25 -30.28
C GLY A 153 91.31 -69.46 -29.38
N PRO A 154 91.65 -69.24 -28.10
CA PRO A 154 91.78 -70.31 -27.13
C PRO A 154 90.50 -71.15 -27.05
N LYS A 155 90.64 -72.49 -26.97
CA LYS A 155 89.50 -73.40 -26.86
C LYS A 155 88.79 -73.16 -25.53
N MET A 156 87.54 -72.72 -25.59
CA MET A 156 86.72 -72.46 -24.41
C MET A 156 85.54 -73.44 -24.37
N THR A 157 85.45 -74.22 -23.29
CA THR A 157 84.38 -75.20 -23.08
C THR A 157 83.29 -74.60 -22.19
N LEU A 158 82.05 -74.57 -22.69
CA LEU A 158 80.88 -74.24 -21.88
C LEU A 158 80.49 -75.47 -21.06
N SER A 159 80.37 -75.30 -19.73
CA SER A 159 79.97 -76.37 -18.81
C SER A 159 78.46 -76.65 -18.82
N THR A 160 77.65 -75.71 -19.30
CA THR A 160 76.17 -75.79 -19.34
C THR A 160 75.62 -74.97 -20.51
N GLU A 161 74.40 -75.24 -20.96
CA GLU A 161 73.70 -74.43 -21.96
C GLU A 161 73.47 -72.99 -21.43
N PRO A 162 74.04 -71.96 -22.10
CA PRO A 162 74.02 -70.58 -21.61
C PRO A 162 72.74 -69.82 -21.97
N ASP A 163 71.79 -70.45 -22.67
CA ASP A 163 70.63 -69.77 -23.28
C ASP A 163 69.77 -69.02 -22.27
N TRP A 164 69.57 -69.57 -21.06
CA TRP A 164 68.82 -68.90 -20.01
C TRP A 164 69.55 -67.67 -19.43
N VAL A 165 70.88 -67.71 -19.37
CA VAL A 165 71.72 -66.58 -18.93
C VAL A 165 71.70 -65.48 -19.98
N MET A 166 71.85 -65.86 -21.25
CA MET A 166 71.81 -64.94 -22.37
C MET A 166 70.43 -64.29 -22.52
N ALA A 167 69.35 -65.05 -22.32
CA ALA A 167 67.98 -64.51 -22.30
C ALA A 167 67.77 -63.51 -21.15
N LYS A 168 68.31 -63.77 -19.95
CA LYS A 168 68.26 -62.81 -18.83
C LYS A 168 69.12 -61.57 -19.10
N LEU A 169 70.31 -61.73 -19.65
CA LEU A 169 71.21 -60.60 -19.95
C LEU A 169 70.69 -59.73 -21.12
N ALA A 170 69.90 -60.29 -22.03
CA ALA A 170 69.23 -59.51 -23.07
C ALA A 170 68.23 -58.48 -22.49
N GLN A 171 67.65 -58.74 -21.32
CA GLN A 171 66.72 -57.84 -20.64
C GLN A 171 67.40 -56.63 -19.97
N VAL A 172 68.74 -56.61 -19.89
CA VAL A 172 69.52 -55.52 -19.26
C VAL A 172 69.28 -54.18 -19.93
N ALA A 173 69.05 -54.15 -21.25
CA ALA A 173 68.75 -52.92 -21.98
C ALA A 173 67.41 -52.30 -21.54
N ASP A 174 66.39 -53.13 -21.34
CA ASP A 174 65.06 -52.70 -20.88
C ASP A 174 65.07 -52.27 -19.41
N GLU A 175 65.81 -52.99 -18.56
CA GLU A 175 65.97 -52.61 -17.15
C GLU A 175 66.75 -51.30 -16.97
N ARG A 176 67.69 -50.99 -17.87
CA ARG A 176 68.40 -49.69 -17.89
C ARG A 176 67.46 -48.52 -18.11
N VAL A 177 66.51 -48.64 -19.05
CA VAL A 177 65.52 -47.59 -19.32
C VAL A 177 64.60 -47.41 -18.11
N LYS A 178 64.14 -48.51 -17.50
CA LYS A 178 63.31 -48.49 -16.28
C LYS A 178 64.04 -47.86 -15.08
N MET A 179 65.34 -48.13 -14.91
CA MET A 179 66.13 -47.48 -13.85
C MET A 179 66.27 -45.98 -14.07
N ALA A 180 66.48 -45.53 -15.31
CA ALA A 180 66.62 -44.10 -15.62
C ALA A 180 65.32 -43.33 -15.34
N THR A 181 64.16 -43.88 -15.69
CA THR A 181 62.87 -43.25 -15.40
C THR A 181 62.56 -43.20 -13.91
N LEU A 182 62.84 -44.28 -13.18
CA LEU A 182 62.67 -44.32 -11.72
C LEU A 182 63.61 -43.36 -10.99
N ALA A 183 64.86 -43.23 -11.44
CA ALA A 183 65.82 -42.29 -10.87
C ALA A 183 65.34 -40.83 -11.02
N ALA A 184 64.80 -40.47 -12.18
CA ALA A 184 64.22 -39.14 -12.41
C ALA A 184 63.00 -38.87 -11.52
N GLN A 185 62.10 -39.86 -11.40
CA GLN A 185 60.92 -39.77 -10.52
C GLN A 185 61.32 -39.62 -9.04
N LEU A 186 62.30 -40.38 -8.58
CA LEU A 186 62.82 -40.28 -7.21
C LEU A 186 63.45 -38.91 -6.92
N ALA A 187 64.21 -38.36 -7.86
CA ALA A 187 64.81 -37.04 -7.71
C ALA A 187 63.74 -35.94 -7.58
N GLU A 188 62.68 -35.99 -8.38
CA GLU A 188 61.58 -35.03 -8.33
C GLU A 188 60.79 -35.14 -7.01
N LEU A 189 60.44 -36.36 -6.59
CA LEU A 189 59.78 -36.59 -5.30
C LEU A 189 60.64 -36.14 -4.10
N GLN A 190 61.96 -36.33 -4.16
CA GLN A 190 62.89 -35.84 -3.12
C GLN A 190 62.95 -34.31 -3.06
N LYS A 191 62.91 -33.65 -4.21
CA LYS A 191 62.84 -32.18 -4.31
C LYS A 191 61.54 -31.67 -3.70
N GLN A 192 60.40 -32.26 -4.08
CA GLN A 192 59.09 -31.91 -3.53
C GLN A 192 59.03 -32.10 -2.01
N ARG A 193 59.55 -33.22 -1.50
CA ARG A 193 59.63 -33.46 -0.05
C ARG A 193 60.43 -32.37 0.68
N THR A 194 61.54 -31.93 0.10
CA THR A 194 62.39 -30.90 0.72
C THR A 194 61.67 -29.55 0.77
N ILE A 195 61.03 -29.14 -0.33
CA ILE A 195 60.24 -27.91 -0.41
C ILE A 195 59.11 -27.93 0.64
N LEU A 196 58.33 -29.01 0.69
CA LEU A 196 57.24 -29.16 1.65
C LEU A 196 57.74 -29.15 3.11
N LYS A 197 58.88 -29.79 3.40
CA LYS A 197 59.48 -29.78 4.75
C LYS A 197 59.99 -28.40 5.15
N ASP A 198 60.57 -27.64 4.23
CA ASP A 198 61.06 -26.29 4.49
C ASP A 198 59.89 -25.32 4.69
N GLN A 199 58.81 -25.45 3.93
CA GLN A 199 57.56 -24.72 4.14
C GLN A 199 56.95 -25.01 5.52
N LEU A 200 57.01 -26.27 5.99
CA LEU A 200 56.51 -26.66 7.30
C LEU A 200 57.42 -26.19 8.46
N LYS A 201 58.74 -26.08 8.25
CA LYS A 201 59.72 -25.65 9.27
C LYS A 201 59.67 -24.16 9.61
N ASN A 202 59.30 -23.33 8.64
CA ASN A 202 59.16 -21.89 8.85
C ASN A 202 57.87 -21.51 9.62
N PHE A 203 57.12 -22.49 10.12
CA PHE A 203 55.88 -22.30 10.85
C PHE A 203 56.11 -22.22 12.37
N ARG A 204 55.62 -21.15 13.03
CA ARG A 204 55.62 -21.01 14.49
C ARG A 204 54.25 -21.47 15.05
N PRO A 205 54.18 -22.53 15.88
CA PRO A 205 52.91 -22.99 16.44
C PRO A 205 52.52 -22.23 17.71
N GLY A 206 51.25 -21.80 17.81
CA GLY A 206 50.61 -21.45 19.09
C GLY A 206 49.72 -20.20 19.07
N ALA A 207 50.14 -19.13 18.39
CA ALA A 207 49.43 -17.84 18.44
C ALA A 207 48.06 -17.91 17.72
N ALA A 208 48.06 -18.39 16.47
CA ALA A 208 46.87 -18.39 15.60
C ALA A 208 45.65 -19.16 16.16
N SER A 209 45.86 -20.16 17.03
CA SER A 209 44.74 -20.90 17.64
C SER A 209 44.00 -20.07 18.69
N GLY A 210 44.72 -19.24 19.46
CA GLY A 210 44.11 -18.34 20.45
C GLY A 210 43.33 -17.20 19.77
N ALA A 211 43.94 -16.57 18.76
CA ALA A 211 43.27 -15.53 17.97
C ALA A 211 42.02 -16.05 17.24
N PHE A 212 42.01 -17.32 16.78
CA PHE A 212 40.83 -17.94 16.18
C PHE A 212 39.69 -18.14 17.18
N GLU A 213 39.98 -18.61 18.39
CA GLU A 213 38.96 -18.76 19.44
C GLU A 213 38.37 -17.41 19.86
N ASP A 214 39.19 -16.37 19.96
CA ASP A 214 38.75 -15.02 20.29
C ASP A 214 37.93 -14.38 19.16
N LEU A 215 38.30 -14.63 17.90
CA LEU A 215 37.50 -14.24 16.74
C LEU A 215 36.12 -14.93 16.78
N LYS A 216 36.10 -16.25 16.96
CA LYS A 216 34.85 -17.03 17.03
C LYS A 216 33.92 -16.55 18.15
N LYS A 217 34.47 -16.23 19.33
CA LYS A 217 33.71 -15.66 20.45
C LYS A 217 33.13 -14.28 20.09
N ALA A 218 33.94 -13.40 19.51
CA ALA A 218 33.50 -12.06 19.12
C ALA A 218 32.41 -12.09 18.03
N GLU A 219 32.55 -12.96 17.02
CA GLU A 219 31.54 -13.17 15.98
C GLU A 219 30.24 -13.76 16.54
N PHE A 220 30.33 -14.72 17.46
CA PHE A 220 29.15 -15.29 18.11
C PHE A 220 28.39 -14.26 18.96
N GLU A 221 29.11 -13.49 19.78
CA GLU A 221 28.53 -12.39 20.57
C GLU A 221 27.89 -11.32 19.68
N LEU A 222 28.54 -10.97 18.56
CA LEU A 222 28.02 -10.04 17.57
C LEU A 222 26.73 -10.56 16.93
N GLY A 223 26.72 -11.81 16.47
CA GLY A 223 25.54 -12.45 15.88
C GLY A 223 24.37 -12.55 16.86
N ALA A 224 24.64 -12.84 18.14
CA ALA A 224 23.62 -12.84 19.18
C ALA A 224 22.98 -11.46 19.35
N VAL A 225 23.78 -10.39 19.41
CA VAL A 225 23.26 -9.02 19.52
C VAL A 225 22.53 -8.58 18.25
N GLU A 226 22.99 -8.98 17.06
CA GLU A 226 22.30 -8.68 15.79
C GLU A 226 20.92 -9.33 15.70
N THR A 227 20.80 -10.59 16.13
CA THR A 227 19.50 -11.27 16.16
C THR A 227 18.54 -10.61 17.15
N GLU A 228 19.03 -10.21 18.33
CA GLU A 228 18.24 -9.49 19.33
C GLU A 228 17.82 -8.10 18.84
N LEU A 229 18.72 -7.37 18.18
CA LEU A 229 18.45 -6.06 17.59
C LEU A 229 17.39 -6.16 16.48
N ASN A 230 17.47 -7.18 15.62
CA ASN A 230 16.46 -7.43 14.59
C ASN A 230 15.08 -7.74 15.20
N ARG A 231 15.03 -8.54 16.27
CA ARG A 231 13.79 -8.80 17.03
C ARG A 231 13.21 -7.51 17.59
N LYS A 232 14.03 -6.67 18.22
CA LYS A 232 13.61 -5.40 18.80
C LYS A 232 13.15 -4.39 17.75
N HIS A 233 13.79 -4.35 16.58
CA HIS A 233 13.30 -3.57 15.44
C HIS A 233 11.92 -4.03 14.96
N ALA A 234 11.65 -5.34 14.93
CA ALA A 234 10.34 -5.86 14.58
C ALA A 234 9.27 -5.46 15.62
N GLU A 235 9.59 -5.58 16.93
CA GLU A 235 8.74 -5.12 18.03
C GLU A 235 8.41 -3.63 17.92
N ALA A 236 9.42 -2.78 17.70
CA ALA A 236 9.23 -1.34 17.52
C ALA A 236 8.37 -1.02 16.28
N THR A 237 8.54 -1.76 15.18
CA THR A 237 7.72 -1.58 13.97
C THR A 237 6.25 -1.91 14.24
N GLN A 238 5.98 -2.99 14.98
CA GLN A 238 4.62 -3.36 15.39
C GLN A 238 4.02 -2.33 16.35
N ALA A 239 4.80 -1.82 17.31
CA ALA A 239 4.37 -0.79 18.24
C ALA A 239 4.03 0.53 17.50
N ARG A 240 4.87 0.96 16.54
CA ARG A 240 4.57 2.14 15.68
C ARG A 240 3.27 1.98 14.92
N ALA A 241 3.06 0.83 14.28
CA ALA A 241 1.82 0.55 13.55
C ALA A 241 0.58 0.57 14.48
N ARG A 242 0.73 0.07 15.72
CA ARG A 242 -0.33 0.13 16.74
C ARG A 242 -0.64 1.57 17.16
N VAL A 243 0.38 2.39 17.41
CA VAL A 243 0.21 3.82 17.73
C VAL A 243 -0.53 4.53 16.60
N GLU A 244 -0.09 4.40 15.36
CA GLU A 244 -0.71 5.06 14.20
C GLU A 244 -2.18 4.62 14.00
N ARG A 245 -2.48 3.34 14.27
CA ARG A 245 -3.85 2.84 14.24
C ARG A 245 -4.71 3.49 15.33
N LEU A 246 -4.24 3.49 16.58
CA LEU A 246 -4.97 4.06 17.72
C LEU A 246 -5.16 5.57 17.57
N GLU A 247 -4.18 6.31 17.04
CA GLU A 247 -4.32 7.74 16.73
C GLU A 247 -5.43 8.00 15.71
N ARG A 248 -5.50 7.20 14.66
CA ARG A 248 -6.56 7.31 13.65
C ARG A 248 -7.94 6.94 14.22
N GLU A 249 -8.01 5.90 15.05
CA GLU A 249 -9.26 5.51 15.72
C GLU A 249 -9.73 6.60 16.69
N LEU A 250 -8.84 7.13 17.54
CA LEU A 250 -9.15 8.20 18.48
C LEU A 250 -9.66 9.46 17.76
N ARG A 251 -8.99 9.88 16.69
CA ARG A 251 -9.40 11.06 15.91
C ARG A 251 -10.79 10.87 15.27
N LYS A 252 -11.05 9.71 14.66
CA LYS A 252 -12.37 9.40 14.09
C LYS A 252 -13.46 9.41 15.15
N SER A 253 -13.19 8.85 16.32
CA SER A 253 -14.11 8.84 17.45
C SER A 253 -14.39 10.25 17.99
N GLN A 254 -13.37 11.10 18.11
CA GLN A 254 -13.53 12.52 18.49
C GLN A 254 -14.39 13.28 17.48
N ASP A 255 -14.12 13.12 16.17
CA ASP A 255 -14.89 13.77 15.11
C ASP A 255 -16.36 13.32 15.14
N ALA A 256 -16.62 12.03 15.43
CA ALA A 256 -17.98 11.49 15.56
C ALA A 256 -18.74 12.08 16.75
N VAL A 257 -18.10 12.18 17.92
CA VAL A 257 -18.70 12.81 19.12
C VAL A 257 -19.02 14.28 18.85
N PHE A 258 -18.10 15.02 18.23
CA PHE A 258 -18.33 16.42 17.88
C PHE A 258 -19.48 16.60 16.88
N ALA A 259 -19.56 15.73 15.87
CA ALA A 259 -20.65 15.76 14.90
C ALA A 259 -22.01 15.47 15.55
N LEU A 260 -22.07 14.53 16.49
CA LEU A 260 -23.29 14.20 17.24
C LEU A 260 -23.75 15.38 18.11
N ALA A 261 -22.85 15.97 18.90
CA ALA A 261 -23.16 17.13 19.74
C ALA A 261 -23.69 18.32 18.92
N LYS A 262 -23.07 18.58 17.75
CA LYS A 262 -23.53 19.63 16.83
C LYS A 262 -24.90 19.33 16.21
N ALA A 263 -25.21 18.06 15.97
CA ALA A 263 -26.51 17.65 15.45
C ALA A 263 -27.60 17.80 16.53
N GLU A 264 -27.30 17.44 17.78
CA GLU A 264 -28.18 17.65 18.93
C GLU A 264 -28.49 19.14 19.14
N GLU A 265 -27.47 20.01 19.16
CA GLU A 265 -27.66 21.45 19.31
C GLU A 265 -28.57 22.04 18.21
N LYS A 266 -28.40 21.59 16.96
CA LYS A 266 -29.27 21.99 15.85
C LYS A 266 -30.70 21.51 16.03
N ARG A 267 -30.91 20.29 16.51
CA ARG A 267 -32.24 19.74 16.79
C ARG A 267 -32.92 20.52 17.92
N ASP A 268 -32.18 20.85 18.97
CA ASP A 268 -32.69 21.65 20.09
C ASP A 268 -33.05 23.07 19.66
N LEU A 269 -32.21 23.70 18.83
CA LEU A 269 -32.50 25.01 18.25
C LEU A 269 -33.75 24.96 17.36
N ALA A 270 -33.87 23.96 16.48
CA ALA A 270 -35.04 23.79 15.62
C ALA A 270 -36.32 23.57 16.45
N THR A 271 -36.25 22.77 17.51
CA THR A 271 -37.38 22.52 18.42
C THR A 271 -37.82 23.79 19.13
N ARG A 272 -36.87 24.58 19.67
CA ARG A 272 -37.17 25.87 20.30
C ARG A 272 -37.73 26.89 19.31
N ALA A 273 -37.18 26.95 18.10
CA ALA A 273 -37.67 27.84 17.05
C ALA A 273 -39.12 27.48 16.65
N GLN A 274 -39.43 26.19 16.49
CA GLN A 274 -40.80 25.74 16.20
C GLN A 274 -41.76 26.13 17.32
N ALA A 275 -41.37 25.91 18.58
CA ALA A 275 -42.20 26.29 19.72
C ALA A 275 -42.44 27.80 19.78
N ALA A 276 -41.41 28.61 19.53
CA ALA A 276 -41.53 30.08 19.48
C ALA A 276 -42.40 30.57 18.31
N LEU A 277 -42.32 29.93 17.14
CA LEU A 277 -43.16 30.26 15.99
C LEU A 277 -44.63 29.93 16.23
N ASN A 278 -44.93 28.80 16.87
CA ASN A 278 -46.30 28.44 17.22
C ASN A 278 -46.90 29.45 18.24
N ASP A 279 -46.15 29.80 19.29
CA ASP A 279 -46.56 30.83 20.26
C ASP A 279 -46.76 32.21 19.60
N TYR A 280 -45.90 32.55 18.63
CA TYR A 280 -46.03 33.77 17.86
C TYR A 280 -47.29 33.77 16.97
N GLU A 281 -47.58 32.66 16.30
CA GLU A 281 -48.78 32.50 15.46
C GLU A 281 -50.06 32.68 16.28
N GLU A 282 -50.18 31.98 17.41
CA GLU A 282 -51.32 32.09 18.33
C GLU A 282 -51.54 33.54 18.78
N ARG A 283 -50.49 34.22 19.24
CA ARG A 283 -50.58 35.61 19.71
C ARG A 283 -50.93 36.60 18.60
N ILE A 284 -50.39 36.41 17.39
CA ILE A 284 -50.70 37.28 16.26
C ILE A 284 -52.15 37.12 15.83
N VAL A 285 -52.67 35.90 15.80
CA VAL A 285 -54.09 35.65 15.50
C VAL A 285 -54.97 36.36 16.52
N GLU A 286 -54.72 36.17 17.81
CA GLU A 286 -55.48 36.85 18.88
C GLU A 286 -55.44 38.39 18.74
N LEU A 287 -54.25 38.96 18.51
CA LEU A 287 -54.08 40.40 18.34
C LEU A 287 -54.84 40.93 17.12
N ARG A 288 -54.79 40.21 15.99
CA ARG A 288 -55.49 40.62 14.76
C ARG A 288 -57.00 40.49 14.91
N LEU A 289 -57.50 39.46 15.60
CA LEU A 289 -58.92 39.30 15.87
C LEU A 289 -59.44 40.38 16.83
N ALA A 290 -58.69 40.72 17.88
CA ALA A 290 -59.05 41.83 18.76
C ALA A 290 -59.10 43.17 17.99
N SER A 291 -58.14 43.41 17.10
CA SER A 291 -58.15 44.58 16.22
C SER A 291 -59.33 44.58 15.25
N LEU A 292 -59.68 43.43 14.68
CA LEU A 292 -60.83 43.25 13.80
C LEU A 292 -62.14 43.54 14.53
N SER A 293 -62.32 42.99 15.74
CA SER A 293 -63.50 43.24 16.56
C SER A 293 -63.67 44.71 16.87
N LYS A 294 -62.59 45.38 17.29
CA LYS A 294 -62.61 46.84 17.55
C LYS A 294 -63.00 47.63 16.31
N HIS A 295 -62.31 47.41 15.18
CA HIS A 295 -62.62 48.10 13.93
C HIS A 295 -64.04 47.83 13.43
N PHE A 296 -64.55 46.63 13.65
CA PHE A 296 -65.92 46.26 13.29
C PHE A 296 -66.95 47.02 14.12
N ILE A 297 -66.78 47.11 15.45
CA ILE A 297 -67.71 47.85 16.31
C ILE A 297 -67.72 49.34 15.97
N ASP A 298 -66.54 49.93 15.73
CA ASP A 298 -66.41 51.32 15.31
C ASP A 298 -67.10 51.56 13.96
N ALA A 299 -66.90 50.66 12.98
CA ALA A 299 -67.51 50.73 11.67
C ALA A 299 -69.04 50.58 11.74
N PHE A 300 -69.53 49.53 12.41
CA PHE A 300 -70.94 49.20 12.48
C PHE A 300 -71.74 50.24 13.28
N GLY A 301 -71.20 50.71 14.40
CA GLY A 301 -71.81 51.78 15.21
C GLY A 301 -71.89 53.13 14.50
N GLY A 302 -70.97 53.41 13.57
CA GLY A 302 -71.01 54.59 12.70
C GLY A 302 -72.07 54.53 11.60
N LEU A 303 -72.55 53.33 11.25
CA LEU A 303 -73.47 53.11 10.13
C LEU A 303 -74.90 52.84 10.57
N VAL A 304 -75.11 52.12 11.67
CA VAL A 304 -76.43 51.72 12.15
C VAL A 304 -77.08 52.81 13.01
N THR A 305 -78.38 53.03 12.80
CA THR A 305 -79.15 54.03 13.57
C THR A 305 -79.40 53.58 15.01
N ARG A 306 -79.62 52.27 15.22
CA ARG A 306 -79.70 51.62 16.54
C ARG A 306 -78.30 51.38 17.11
N LYS A 307 -77.68 52.43 17.65
CA LYS A 307 -76.28 52.40 18.15
C LYS A 307 -75.99 51.38 19.26
N SER A 308 -77.02 50.83 19.91
CA SER A 308 -76.88 49.77 20.93
C SER A 308 -77.18 48.36 20.42
N LEU A 309 -77.44 48.18 19.12
CA LEU A 309 -77.79 46.87 18.56
C LEU A 309 -76.68 45.85 18.76
N VAL A 310 -75.43 46.20 18.48
CA VAL A 310 -74.27 45.34 18.70
C VAL A 310 -73.27 46.11 19.56
N ARG A 311 -72.92 45.54 20.71
CA ARG A 311 -71.94 46.08 21.66
C ARG A 311 -70.57 45.46 21.48
N ASP A 312 -70.52 44.19 21.11
CA ASP A 312 -69.28 43.45 20.93
C ASP A 312 -69.41 42.37 19.84
N VAL A 313 -68.29 41.95 19.29
CA VAL A 313 -68.20 40.85 18.34
C VAL A 313 -67.06 39.91 18.76
N ILE A 314 -67.42 38.66 19.01
CA ILE A 314 -66.46 37.61 19.33
C ILE A 314 -66.18 36.84 18.05
N VAL A 315 -64.90 36.70 17.72
CA VAL A 315 -64.43 35.87 16.61
C VAL A 315 -63.73 34.66 17.18
N ASP A 316 -64.19 33.46 16.82
CA ASP A 316 -63.51 32.23 17.21
C ASP A 316 -62.15 32.12 16.48
N PRO A 317 -61.03 31.98 17.20
CA PRO A 317 -59.70 32.03 16.58
C PRO A 317 -59.35 30.81 15.71
N ASN A 318 -60.09 29.70 15.84
CA ASN A 318 -59.83 28.47 15.11
C ASN A 318 -60.73 28.33 13.87
N THR A 319 -61.96 28.84 13.95
CA THR A 319 -62.99 28.69 12.93
C THR A 319 -63.37 29.99 12.24
N PHE A 320 -62.94 31.13 12.77
CA PHE A 320 -63.31 32.48 12.34
C PHE A 320 -64.82 32.75 12.34
N GLN A 321 -65.59 31.95 13.08
CA GLN A 321 -67.02 32.18 13.25
C GLN A 321 -67.26 33.41 14.11
N LEU A 322 -68.17 34.27 13.65
CA LEU A 322 -68.53 35.52 14.32
C LEU A 322 -69.76 35.30 15.21
N LYS A 323 -69.70 35.81 16.43
CA LYS A 323 -70.83 35.93 17.35
C LYS A 323 -71.04 37.39 17.68
N LEU A 324 -72.24 37.89 17.40
CA LEU A 324 -72.62 39.26 17.72
C LEU A 324 -73.24 39.31 19.10
N LEU A 325 -72.81 40.25 19.93
CA LEU A 325 -73.35 40.45 21.27
C LEU A 325 -74.08 41.80 21.33
N GLY A 326 -75.33 41.77 21.77
CA GLY A 326 -76.15 42.94 22.03
C GLY A 326 -76.01 43.47 23.45
N GLU A 327 -77.04 44.14 23.95
CA GLU A 327 -77.09 44.58 25.35
C GLU A 327 -77.15 43.39 26.31
N GLU A 328 -76.56 43.56 27.50
CA GLU A 328 -76.47 42.54 28.56
C GLU A 328 -75.79 41.22 28.13
N GLY A 329 -75.00 41.23 27.05
CA GLY A 329 -74.24 40.06 26.58
C GLY A 329 -75.08 39.01 25.85
N ARG A 330 -76.31 39.35 25.45
CA ARG A 330 -77.16 38.46 24.67
C ARG A 330 -76.62 38.28 23.25
N GLU A 331 -76.49 37.04 22.80
CA GLU A 331 -76.13 36.71 21.42
C GLU A 331 -77.24 37.11 20.43
N ILE A 332 -76.84 37.73 19.32
CA ILE A 332 -77.71 38.15 18.22
C ILE A 332 -77.45 37.25 17.04
N THR A 333 -78.48 36.53 16.62
CA THR A 333 -78.38 35.73 15.40
C THR A 333 -78.52 36.60 14.15
N PRO A 334 -77.87 36.28 13.02
CA PRO A 334 -78.04 37.03 11.77
C PRO A 334 -79.49 37.12 11.28
N SER A 335 -80.35 36.19 11.68
CA SER A 335 -81.80 36.20 11.42
C SER A 335 -82.56 37.30 12.15
N GLU A 336 -82.02 37.84 13.25
CA GLU A 336 -82.62 38.95 14.02
C GLU A 336 -82.31 40.32 13.39
N LEU A 337 -81.35 40.39 12.47
CA LEU A 337 -81.01 41.60 11.73
C LEU A 337 -81.98 41.83 10.56
N SER A 338 -82.43 43.08 10.41
CA SER A 338 -83.20 43.47 9.21
C SER A 338 -82.37 43.30 7.93
N ALA A 339 -83.03 43.31 6.76
CA ALA A 339 -82.32 43.23 5.49
C ALA A 339 -81.27 44.33 5.31
N GLY A 340 -81.58 45.57 5.75
CA GLY A 340 -80.63 46.69 5.70
C GLY A 340 -79.49 46.54 6.72
N GLU A 341 -79.77 46.08 7.94
CA GLU A 341 -78.72 45.87 8.95
C GLU A 341 -77.77 44.72 8.59
N ARG A 342 -78.26 43.67 7.92
CA ARG A 342 -77.39 42.61 7.37
C ARG A 342 -76.44 43.14 6.29
N GLN A 343 -76.89 44.10 5.49
CA GLN A 343 -76.04 44.74 4.49
C GLN A 343 -75.00 45.66 5.14
N LEU A 344 -75.41 46.47 6.11
CA LEU A 344 -74.47 47.30 6.89
C LEU A 344 -73.47 46.45 7.68
N PHE A 345 -73.88 45.29 8.18
CA PHE A 345 -72.98 44.31 8.80
C PHE A 345 -71.88 43.88 7.82
N ALA A 346 -72.25 43.47 6.61
CA ALA A 346 -71.29 43.06 5.59
C ALA A 346 -70.32 44.19 5.20
N ILE A 347 -70.83 45.42 5.03
CA ILE A 347 -70.01 46.61 4.73
C ILE A 347 -69.05 46.91 5.89
N SER A 348 -69.54 46.86 7.13
CA SER A 348 -68.73 47.11 8.33
C SER A 348 -67.63 46.07 8.49
N MET A 349 -67.93 44.81 8.16
CA MET A 349 -66.94 43.73 8.18
C MET A 349 -65.85 43.94 7.12
N LEU A 350 -66.23 44.31 5.88
CA LEU A 350 -65.25 44.64 4.83
C LEU A 350 -64.38 45.83 5.23
N TRP A 351 -64.99 46.87 5.82
CA TRP A 351 -64.26 48.03 6.32
C TRP A 351 -63.29 47.65 7.43
N ALA A 352 -63.73 46.87 8.40
CA ALA A 352 -62.92 46.41 9.51
C ALA A 352 -61.76 45.52 9.08
N LEU A 353 -61.98 44.63 8.10
CA LEU A 353 -60.92 43.82 7.50
C LEU A 353 -59.90 44.71 6.77
N GLY A 354 -60.37 45.70 6.00
CA GLY A 354 -59.51 46.67 5.33
C GLY A 354 -58.59 47.38 6.33
N ARG A 355 -59.15 47.94 7.40
CA ARG A 355 -58.39 48.62 8.47
C ARG A 355 -57.43 47.68 9.20
N THR A 356 -57.88 46.48 9.53
CA THR A 356 -57.06 45.49 10.28
C THR A 356 -55.90 44.96 9.44
N SER A 357 -56.04 44.93 8.11
CA SER A 357 -54.99 44.49 7.19
C SER A 357 -53.80 45.46 7.11
N GLY A 358 -54.01 46.74 7.47
CA GLY A 358 -53.00 47.79 7.33
C GLY A 358 -52.60 48.11 5.89
N ARG A 359 -53.38 47.67 4.90
CA ARG A 359 -53.13 47.90 3.47
C ARG A 359 -54.11 48.93 2.90
N GLU A 360 -53.58 49.96 2.27
CA GLU A 360 -54.37 50.93 1.51
C GLU A 360 -54.62 50.39 0.10
N LEU A 361 -55.80 49.81 -0.11
CA LEU A 361 -56.23 49.30 -1.42
C LEU A 361 -57.40 50.13 -1.94
N PRO A 362 -57.45 50.48 -3.25
CA PRO A 362 -58.58 51.19 -3.81
C PRO A 362 -59.86 50.38 -3.67
N MET A 363 -60.95 51.04 -3.30
CA MET A 363 -62.25 50.42 -3.07
C MET A 363 -63.23 50.77 -4.18
N ILE A 364 -63.87 49.76 -4.76
CA ILE A 364 -64.96 49.93 -5.73
C ILE A 364 -66.25 49.51 -5.05
N ILE A 365 -67.25 50.39 -5.04
CA ILE A 365 -68.54 50.14 -4.41
C ILE A 365 -69.62 50.26 -5.48
N ASP A 366 -70.30 49.14 -5.75
CA ASP A 366 -71.36 49.07 -6.75
C ASP A 366 -72.73 49.01 -6.07
N THR A 367 -73.62 49.94 -6.42
CA THR A 367 -74.97 50.09 -5.84
C THR A 367 -75.04 50.08 -4.30
N PRO A 368 -74.24 50.92 -3.60
CA PRO A 368 -74.09 50.90 -2.14
C PRO A 368 -75.38 51.09 -1.35
N LEU A 369 -76.38 51.73 -1.94
CA LEU A 369 -77.55 52.26 -1.23
C LEU A 369 -78.82 51.44 -1.43
N SER A 370 -78.76 50.41 -2.28
CA SER A 370 -79.87 49.47 -2.46
C SER A 370 -80.29 48.87 -1.11
N ARG A 371 -81.60 48.74 -0.86
CA ARG A 371 -82.19 48.09 0.35
C ARG A 371 -81.90 48.75 1.71
N LEU A 372 -81.22 49.89 1.75
CA LEU A 372 -81.06 50.72 2.95
C LEU A 372 -82.16 51.77 3.07
N ASP A 373 -82.62 52.05 4.30
CA ASP A 373 -83.51 53.19 4.58
C ASP A 373 -82.77 54.53 4.52
N ARG A 374 -83.52 55.63 4.53
CA ARG A 374 -82.96 56.98 4.37
C ARG A 374 -81.86 57.30 5.37
N GLN A 375 -82.03 56.93 6.65
CA GLN A 375 -81.07 57.26 7.70
C GLN A 375 -79.78 56.45 7.55
N HIS A 376 -79.89 55.16 7.23
CA HIS A 376 -78.74 54.31 6.95
C HIS A 376 -77.97 54.75 5.69
N ARG A 377 -78.67 55.23 4.65
CA ARG A 377 -78.03 55.82 3.45
C ARG A 377 -77.21 57.07 3.80
N THR A 378 -77.77 57.97 4.60
CA THR A 378 -77.08 59.17 5.07
C THR A 378 -75.84 58.81 5.89
N ASN A 379 -75.93 57.87 6.83
CA ASN A 379 -74.79 57.44 7.63
C ASN A 379 -73.69 56.80 6.76
N LEU A 380 -74.06 56.00 5.76
CA LEU A 380 -73.11 55.38 4.84
C LEU A 380 -72.35 56.42 4.00
N MET A 381 -73.07 57.41 3.46
CA MET A 381 -72.49 58.50 2.67
C MET A 381 -71.61 59.42 3.53
N ALA A 382 -72.01 59.71 4.77
CA ALA A 382 -71.27 60.62 5.64
C ALA A 382 -70.04 59.97 6.32
N ASN A 383 -70.18 58.73 6.79
CA ASN A 383 -69.20 58.13 7.70
C ASN A 383 -68.31 57.07 7.03
N TYR A 384 -68.79 56.35 6.02
CA TYR A 384 -68.06 55.26 5.38
C TYR A 384 -67.38 55.68 4.09
N VAL A 385 -68.15 56.19 3.11
CA VAL A 385 -67.63 56.48 1.77
C VAL A 385 -66.38 57.39 1.77
N PRO A 386 -66.31 58.48 2.56
CA PRO A 386 -65.13 59.34 2.60
C PRO A 386 -63.92 58.74 3.33
N ARG A 387 -64.10 57.65 4.07
CA ARG A 387 -63.12 57.09 5.03
C ARG A 387 -62.80 55.61 4.82
N SER A 388 -63.38 54.98 3.80
CA SER A 388 -63.26 53.53 3.59
C SER A 388 -61.94 53.13 2.94
N SER A 389 -61.33 54.03 2.15
CA SER A 389 -60.03 53.87 1.52
C SER A 389 -59.49 55.24 1.05
N ALA A 390 -58.17 55.32 0.78
CA ALA A 390 -57.55 56.47 0.13
C ALA A 390 -58.12 56.74 -1.28
N GLN A 391 -58.62 55.71 -1.97
CA GLN A 391 -59.33 55.87 -3.24
C GLN A 391 -60.62 55.07 -3.23
N VAL A 392 -61.74 55.75 -3.50
CA VAL A 392 -63.06 55.14 -3.59
C VAL A 392 -63.67 55.44 -4.95
N ILE A 393 -64.11 54.41 -5.66
CA ILE A 393 -64.88 54.50 -6.90
C ILE A 393 -66.29 54.03 -6.58
N MET A 394 -67.25 54.94 -6.65
CA MET A 394 -68.64 54.65 -6.34
C MET A 394 -69.46 54.59 -7.62
N LEU A 395 -70.17 53.48 -7.85
CA LEU A 395 -71.08 53.29 -8.96
C LEU A 395 -72.51 53.31 -8.41
N CYS A 396 -73.28 54.32 -8.78
CA CYS A 396 -74.66 54.51 -8.31
C CYS A 396 -75.59 54.84 -9.46
N THR A 397 -76.87 54.48 -9.29
CA THR A 397 -77.95 54.92 -10.17
C THR A 397 -78.57 56.22 -9.66
N ASP A 398 -79.32 56.92 -10.52
CA ASP A 398 -80.02 58.18 -10.18
C ASP A 398 -81.02 58.01 -9.02
N THR A 399 -81.55 56.80 -8.85
CA THR A 399 -82.48 56.45 -7.77
C THR A 399 -81.77 56.19 -6.43
N GLU A 400 -80.45 55.99 -6.44
CA GLU A 400 -79.64 55.77 -5.25
C GLU A 400 -78.97 57.04 -4.78
N LEU A 401 -78.34 57.80 -5.68
CA LEU A 401 -77.66 59.05 -5.36
C LEU A 401 -78.61 60.25 -5.53
N THR A 402 -79.49 60.45 -4.55
CA THR A 402 -80.38 61.61 -4.50
C THR A 402 -79.59 62.90 -4.21
N PRO A 403 -80.10 64.10 -4.56
CA PRO A 403 -79.38 65.36 -4.33
C PRO A 403 -78.94 65.55 -2.88
N ASP A 404 -79.79 65.21 -1.91
CA ASP A 404 -79.47 65.29 -0.48
C ASP A 404 -78.33 64.35 -0.03
N LEU A 405 -78.11 63.23 -0.73
CA LEU A 405 -77.00 62.32 -0.48
C LEU A 405 -75.73 62.73 -1.25
N SER A 406 -75.89 63.29 -2.46
CA SER A 406 -74.79 63.85 -3.24
C SER A 406 -74.09 64.96 -2.46
N ASP A 407 -74.86 65.88 -1.88
CA ASP A 407 -74.34 67.03 -1.12
C ASP A 407 -73.42 66.62 0.06
N ILE A 408 -73.67 65.46 0.66
CA ILE A 408 -72.87 64.92 1.78
C ILE A 408 -71.44 64.58 1.34
N ILE A 409 -71.30 64.02 0.13
CA ILE A 409 -70.02 63.52 -0.35
C ILE A 409 -69.31 64.51 -1.28
N THR A 410 -70.02 65.51 -1.82
CA THR A 410 -69.47 66.55 -2.71
C THR A 410 -68.10 67.07 -2.27
N PRO A 411 -67.84 67.39 -0.98
CA PRO A 411 -66.52 67.87 -0.55
C PRO A 411 -65.35 66.90 -0.80
N TYR A 412 -65.63 65.61 -0.99
CA TYR A 412 -64.65 64.53 -1.15
C TYR A 412 -64.63 63.95 -2.58
N VAL A 413 -65.47 64.45 -3.49
CA VAL A 413 -65.57 63.93 -4.86
C VAL A 413 -64.50 64.58 -5.73
N SER A 414 -63.51 63.80 -6.15
CA SER A 414 -62.48 64.28 -7.09
C SER A 414 -62.99 64.38 -8.54
N ARG A 415 -63.80 63.41 -8.98
CA ARG A 415 -64.34 63.35 -10.35
C ARG A 415 -65.72 62.71 -10.35
N ARG A 416 -66.60 63.20 -11.23
CA ARG A 416 -67.92 62.63 -11.47
C ARG A 416 -68.08 62.25 -12.94
N PHE A 417 -68.57 61.03 -13.17
CA PHE A 417 -68.85 60.50 -14.50
C PHE A 417 -70.31 60.11 -14.57
N GLU A 418 -70.97 60.47 -15.66
CA GLU A 418 -72.31 60.02 -15.99
C GLU A 418 -72.21 58.97 -17.11
N ILE A 419 -72.82 57.81 -16.89
CA ILE A 419 -72.76 56.67 -17.82
C ILE A 419 -74.18 56.43 -18.32
N GLY A 420 -74.42 56.75 -19.59
CA GLY A 420 -75.73 56.66 -20.22
C GLY A 420 -75.76 55.68 -21.39
N ALA A 421 -76.96 55.19 -21.72
CA ALA A 421 -77.19 54.34 -22.89
C ALA A 421 -77.77 55.16 -24.06
N VAL A 422 -77.13 55.10 -25.22
CA VAL A 422 -77.53 55.81 -26.46
C VAL A 422 -77.94 54.81 -27.55
N GLY A 423 -78.74 55.27 -28.51
CA GLY A 423 -79.18 54.45 -29.64
C GLY A 423 -80.08 53.28 -29.24
N GLY A 424 -80.97 53.46 -28.25
CA GLY A 424 -81.90 52.42 -27.80
C GLY A 424 -81.26 51.31 -26.97
N GLY A 425 -80.12 51.56 -26.31
CA GLY A 425 -79.44 50.59 -25.44
C GLY A 425 -78.26 49.86 -26.08
N GLN A 426 -77.89 50.21 -27.31
CA GLN A 426 -76.83 49.50 -28.06
C GLN A 426 -75.41 50.07 -27.85
N ARG A 427 -75.27 51.28 -27.31
CA ARG A 427 -73.97 51.90 -27.03
C ARG A 427 -73.98 52.62 -25.68
N THR A 428 -72.86 52.56 -24.98
CA THR A 428 -72.63 53.31 -23.75
C THR A 428 -71.85 54.58 -24.06
N GLU A 429 -72.34 55.72 -23.58
CA GLU A 429 -71.65 57.01 -23.63
C GLU A 429 -71.29 57.43 -22.21
N ILE A 430 -70.08 58.00 -22.06
CA ILE A 430 -69.56 58.45 -20.77
C ILE A 430 -69.31 59.94 -20.87
N THR A 431 -70.04 60.71 -20.06
CA THR A 431 -69.88 62.16 -19.95
C THR A 431 -69.12 62.47 -18.67
N VAL A 432 -68.06 63.25 -18.77
CA VAL A 432 -67.33 63.78 -17.61
C VAL A 432 -68.06 65.05 -17.15
N LEU A 433 -68.48 65.08 -15.89
CA LEU A 433 -69.07 66.27 -15.29
C LEU A 433 -67.95 67.10 -14.63
N ASP A 434 -67.95 68.41 -14.84
CA ASP A 434 -66.90 69.31 -14.34
C ASP A 434 -66.76 69.24 -12.80
N PRO A 435 -65.54 69.38 -12.24
CA PRO A 435 -65.31 69.25 -10.82
C PRO A 435 -65.92 70.43 -10.03
N GLU A 436 -66.72 70.12 -9.01
CA GLU A 436 -67.11 71.09 -7.98
C GLU A 436 -65.96 71.24 -6.96
N GLN A 437 -65.02 72.16 -7.22
CA GLN A 437 -63.94 72.58 -6.32
C GLN A 437 -62.86 71.53 -5.96
N ASP A 438 -61.74 72.00 -5.39
CA ASP A 438 -60.64 71.17 -4.90
C ASP A 438 -61.15 70.22 -3.80
N ALA A 439 -61.30 68.94 -4.15
CA ALA A 439 -61.75 67.91 -3.22
C ALA A 439 -60.86 67.88 -1.96
N GLN A 440 -61.49 67.94 -0.79
CA GLN A 440 -60.80 67.82 0.48
C GLN A 440 -60.26 66.40 0.62
N VAL A 441 -58.94 66.27 0.74
CA VAL A 441 -58.32 65.02 1.17
C VAL A 441 -58.48 64.96 2.68
N LEU A 442 -59.35 64.07 3.16
CA LEU A 442 -59.31 63.67 4.56
C LEU A 442 -57.97 62.95 4.77
N GLU A 443 -57.13 63.46 5.67
CA GLU A 443 -56.12 62.61 6.27
C GLU A 443 -56.88 61.41 6.86
N THR A 444 -56.47 60.20 6.47
CA THR A 444 -56.89 58.96 7.10
C THR A 444 -56.39 59.01 8.55
N THR A 445 -57.10 59.73 9.42
CA THR A 445 -56.67 60.03 10.79
C THR A 445 -56.31 58.74 11.52
N ASP A 446 -55.07 58.72 12.02
CA ASP A 446 -54.56 57.98 13.18
C ASP A 446 -55.24 56.63 13.47
N ALA A 447 -54.83 55.60 12.72
CA ALA A 447 -54.98 54.20 13.13
C ALA A 447 -53.92 53.33 12.47
N HIS A 448 -52.65 53.57 12.82
CA HIS A 448 -51.56 52.64 12.58
C HIS A 448 -51.20 51.91 13.87
#